data_AF-A0AAW3XKK2-F1
#
_entry.id   AF-A0AAW3XKK2-F1
#
_cell.length_a   1.000
_cell.length_b   1.000
_cell.length_c   1.000
_cell.angle_alpha   90.00
_cell.angle_beta   90.00
_cell.angle_gamma   90.00
#
_symmetry.space_group_name_H-M   'P 1'
#
loop_
_entity.id
_entity.type
_entity.pdbx_description
1 polymer ?
#
loop_
_entity_poly.entity_id
_entity_poly.type
_entity_poly.pdbx_seq_one_letter_code
_entity_poly.pdbx_strand_id
1 'polypeptide(L)'
;MKGKQAILRYLETHRTFTAKDVATECGMTINCITKNAIDLERARKIVRVSKVWRTVTYRLATPEEQAGTARSCTNGIFQECRDSPAMKRVLMVWGRVGA
;
A
#
# COMPACT_ATOMS: atom_id res chain seq x y z
N MET A 1 -20.87 -10.36 -4.45
CA MET A 1 -19.41 -10.49 -4.25
C MET A 1 -18.87 -9.26 -3.53
N LYS A 2 -18.15 -9.41 -2.41
CA LYS A 2 -17.52 -8.27 -1.72
C LYS A 2 -16.18 -7.96 -2.37
N GLY A 3 -15.87 -6.68 -2.64
CA GLY A 3 -14.64 -6.28 -3.36
C GLY A 3 -13.33 -6.76 -2.73
N LYS A 4 -13.29 -6.98 -1.40
CA LYS A 4 -12.14 -7.59 -0.71
C LYS A 4 -11.93 -9.06 -1.08
N GLN A 5 -13.00 -9.83 -1.23
CA GLN A 5 -12.91 -11.25 -1.63
C GLN A 5 -12.48 -11.38 -3.09
N ALA A 6 -12.92 -10.47 -3.96
CA ALA A 6 -12.49 -10.42 -5.36
C ALA A 6 -10.97 -10.28 -5.49
N ILE A 7 -10.37 -9.37 -4.71
CA ILE A 7 -8.91 -9.18 -4.68
C ILE A 7 -8.18 -10.44 -4.19
N LEU A 8 -8.67 -11.05 -3.10
CA LEU A 8 -8.03 -12.25 -2.53
C LEU A 8 -8.11 -13.44 -3.48
N ARG A 9 -9.27 -13.68 -4.10
CA ARG A 9 -9.45 -14.73 -5.11
C ARG A 9 -8.55 -14.50 -6.34
N TYR A 10 -8.37 -13.26 -6.76
CA TYR A 10 -7.43 -12.93 -7.84
C TYR A 10 -5.98 -13.22 -7.46
N LEU A 11 -5.62 -12.97 -6.19
CA LEU A 11 -4.28 -13.25 -5.66
C LEU A 11 -3.97 -14.74 -5.48
N GLU A 12 -4.99 -15.61 -5.43
CA GLU A 12 -4.79 -17.07 -5.45
C GLU A 12 -4.27 -17.55 -6.80
N THR A 13 -4.69 -16.92 -7.90
CA THR A 13 -4.29 -17.28 -9.27
C THR A 13 -3.10 -16.47 -9.78
N HIS A 14 -2.95 -15.21 -9.33
CA HIS A 14 -1.91 -14.29 -9.79
C HIS A 14 -1.06 -13.75 -8.64
N ARG A 15 0.26 -13.69 -8.84
CA ARG A 15 1.22 -13.22 -7.81
C ARG A 15 1.08 -11.72 -7.49
N THR A 16 0.65 -10.93 -8.45
CA THR A 16 0.50 -9.47 -8.35
C THR A 16 -0.75 -9.03 -9.08
N PHE A 17 -1.33 -7.91 -8.67
CA PHE A 17 -2.50 -7.35 -9.36
C PHE A 17 -2.45 -5.84 -9.45
N THR A 18 -3.13 -5.29 -10.45
CA THR A 18 -3.55 -3.89 -10.47
C THR A 18 -5.06 -3.78 -10.28
N ALA A 19 -5.54 -2.64 -9.79
CA ALA A 19 -6.97 -2.43 -9.58
C ALA A 19 -7.80 -2.52 -10.88
N LYS A 20 -7.17 -2.27 -12.03
CA LYS A 20 -7.80 -2.40 -13.35
C LYS A 20 -8.04 -3.86 -13.72
N ASP A 21 -7.04 -4.71 -13.53
CA ASP A 21 -7.12 -6.13 -13.91
C ASP A 21 -8.20 -6.87 -13.10
N VAL A 22 -8.23 -6.64 -11.78
CA VAL A 22 -9.25 -7.21 -10.90
C VAL A 22 -10.64 -6.67 -11.22
N ALA A 23 -10.75 -5.38 -11.58
CA ALA A 23 -12.02 -4.78 -11.99
C ALA A 23 -12.56 -5.41 -13.28
N THR A 24 -11.70 -5.66 -14.26
CA THR A 24 -12.06 -6.29 -15.53
C THR A 24 -12.48 -7.74 -15.34
N GLU A 25 -11.76 -8.54 -14.56
CA GLU A 25 -12.12 -9.95 -14.35
C GLU A 25 -13.34 -10.15 -13.46
N CYS A 26 -13.51 -9.32 -12.43
CA CYS A 26 -14.63 -9.46 -11.48
C CYS A 26 -15.87 -8.65 -11.87
N GLY A 27 -15.82 -7.88 -12.97
CA GLY A 27 -16.91 -7.01 -13.41
C GLY A 27 -17.24 -5.90 -12.41
N MET A 28 -16.25 -5.43 -11.64
CA MET A 28 -16.41 -4.40 -10.62
C MET A 28 -15.86 -3.06 -11.09
N THR A 29 -16.30 -1.95 -10.46
CA THR A 29 -15.72 -0.64 -10.76
C THR A 29 -14.30 -0.52 -10.18
N ILE A 30 -13.40 0.12 -10.93
CA ILE A 30 -12.01 0.35 -10.52
C ILE A 30 -11.94 1.10 -9.18
N ASN A 31 -12.84 2.06 -8.95
CA ASN A 31 -12.91 2.83 -7.70
C ASN A 31 -13.22 1.94 -6.49
N CYS A 32 -14.13 0.97 -6.66
CA CYS A 32 -14.47 0.02 -5.60
C CYS A 32 -13.25 -0.85 -5.24
N ILE A 33 -12.57 -1.40 -6.24
CA ILE A 33 -11.36 -2.21 -6.01
C ILE A 33 -10.24 -1.38 -5.39
N THR A 34 -10.02 -0.15 -5.86
CA THR A 34 -8.98 0.74 -5.34
C THR A 34 -9.23 1.07 -3.86
N LYS A 35 -10.47 1.40 -3.48
CA LYS A 35 -10.82 1.64 -2.07
C LYS A 35 -10.60 0.40 -1.21
N ASN A 36 -11.03 -0.77 -1.68
CA ASN A 36 -10.83 -2.03 -0.97
C ASN A 36 -9.34 -2.40 -0.85
N ALA A 37 -8.54 -2.13 -1.87
CA ALA A 37 -7.09 -2.33 -1.84
C ALA A 37 -6.41 -1.43 -0.80
N ILE A 38 -6.80 -0.15 -0.71
CA ILE A 38 -6.29 0.77 0.33
C ILE A 38 -6.66 0.27 1.73
N ASP A 39 -7.89 -0.22 1.93
CA ASP A 39 -8.30 -0.79 3.22
C ASP A 39 -7.49 -2.05 3.57
N LEU A 40 -7.18 -2.90 2.59
CA LEU A 40 -6.39 -4.11 2.79
C LEU A 40 -4.89 -3.79 3.02
N GLU A 41 -4.38 -2.73 2.40
CA GLU A 41 -3.03 -2.19 2.64
C GLU A 41 -2.92 -1.66 4.07
N ARG A 42 -3.92 -0.90 4.55
CA ARG A 42 -3.99 -0.44 5.95
C ARG A 42 -4.07 -1.59 6.94
N ALA A 43 -4.77 -2.66 6.58
CA ALA A 43 -4.83 -3.90 7.37
C ALA A 43 -3.60 -4.80 7.22
N ARG A 44 -2.57 -4.38 6.47
CA ARG A 44 -1.32 -5.11 6.19
C ARG A 44 -1.52 -6.50 5.57
N LYS A 45 -2.63 -6.71 4.85
CA LYS A 45 -2.90 -7.98 4.13
C LYS A 45 -2.27 -8.01 2.74
N ILE A 46 -2.13 -6.84 2.13
CA ILE A 46 -1.47 -6.65 0.85
C ILE A 46 -0.44 -5.53 0.97
N VAL A 47 0.60 -5.61 0.14
CA VAL A 47 1.70 -4.66 0.11
C VAL A 47 1.78 -4.04 -1.27
N ARG A 48 2.04 -2.73 -1.30
CA ARG A 48 2.28 -1.99 -2.53
C ARG A 48 3.70 -2.24 -3.01
N VAL A 49 3.83 -2.83 -4.20
CA VAL A 49 5.15 -3.14 -4.80
C VAL A 49 5.69 -1.92 -5.53
N SER A 50 4.86 -1.31 -6.36
CA SER A 50 5.25 -0.17 -7.17
C SER A 50 4.06 0.72 -7.47
N LYS A 51 4.37 1.98 -7.78
CA LYS A 51 3.43 2.95 -8.32
C LYS A 51 4.07 3.57 -9.54
N VAL A 52 3.56 3.24 -10.71
CA VAL A 52 3.95 3.87 -11.97
C VAL A 52 2.77 4.71 -12.41
N TRP A 53 2.96 6.03 -12.36
CA TRP A 53 1.91 6.98 -12.66
C TRP A 53 0.65 6.75 -11.76
N ARG A 54 -0.57 6.76 -12.33
CA ARG A 54 -1.83 6.46 -11.62
C ARG A 54 -2.09 4.96 -11.43
N THR A 55 -1.17 4.09 -11.86
CA THR A 55 -1.31 2.63 -11.69
C THR A 55 -0.49 2.18 -10.50
N VAL A 56 -1.15 1.43 -9.61
CA VAL A 56 -0.53 0.85 -8.42
C VAL A 56 -0.56 -0.67 -8.54
N THR A 57 0.59 -1.29 -8.32
CA THR A 57 0.74 -2.75 -8.33
C THR A 57 0.85 -3.24 -6.90
N TYR A 58 0.00 -4.20 -6.55
CA TYR A 58 -0.08 -4.80 -5.23
C TYR A 58 0.33 -6.27 -5.28
N ARG A 59 0.82 -6.78 -4.14
CA ARG A 59 1.07 -8.21 -3.89
C ARG A 59 0.56 -8.62 -2.52
N LEU A 60 0.47 -9.92 -2.27
CA LEU A 60 0.20 -10.44 -0.93
C LEU A 60 1.35 -10.07 0.03
N ALA A 61 1.02 -9.69 1.27
CA ALA A 61 2.02 -9.43 2.30
C ALA A 61 2.74 -10.72 2.70
N THR A 62 4.05 -10.65 2.97
CA THR A 62 4.75 -11.75 3.65
C THR A 62 4.36 -11.77 5.13
N PRO A 63 4.48 -12.92 5.83
CA PRO A 63 4.17 -12.99 7.25
C PRO A 63 4.95 -11.97 8.11
N GLU A 64 6.19 -11.66 7.72
CA GLU A 64 7.05 -10.65 8.37
C GLU A 64 6.55 -9.21 8.17
N GLU A 65 6.03 -8.89 6.98
CA GLU A 65 5.42 -7.60 6.67
C GLU A 65 4.06 -7.43 7.35
N GLN A 66 3.31 -8.53 7.49
CA GLN A 66 2.05 -8.55 8.20
C GLN A 66 2.25 -8.37 9.71
N ALA A 67 3.30 -8.95 10.28
CA ALA A 67 3.74 -8.73 11.66
C ALA A 67 4.28 -7.28 11.89
N GLY A 68 4.56 -6.53 10.82
CA GLY A 68 5.10 -5.17 10.90
C GLY A 68 6.58 -5.11 11.27
N THR A 69 7.28 -6.25 11.22
CA THR A 69 8.72 -6.35 11.50
C THR A 69 9.56 -6.00 10.27
N ALA A 70 9.00 -6.20 9.07
CA ALA A 70 9.69 -5.85 7.84
C ALA A 70 9.84 -4.33 7.69
N ARG A 71 11.09 -3.87 7.53
CA ARG A 71 11.41 -2.49 7.19
C ARG A 71 10.96 -2.22 5.75
N SER A 72 9.81 -1.55 5.58
CA SER A 72 9.39 -1.07 4.27
C SER A 72 10.22 0.17 3.89
N CYS A 73 11.25 -0.04 3.07
CA CYS A 73 12.16 1.01 2.61
C CYS A 73 11.63 1.82 1.41
N THR A 74 10.39 1.58 0.97
CA THR A 74 9.89 2.14 -0.29
C THR A 74 9.32 3.54 -0.08
N ASN A 75 10.10 4.55 -0.46
CA ASN A 75 9.70 5.96 -0.63
C ASN A 75 9.18 6.71 0.62
N GLY A 76 9.48 6.23 1.82
CA GLY A 76 9.18 6.91 3.08
C GLY A 76 10.45 7.23 3.86
N ILE A 77 10.53 8.44 4.44
CA ILE A 77 11.48 8.70 5.53
C ILE A 77 11.00 7.87 6.72
N PHE A 78 11.82 6.92 7.19
CA PHE A 78 11.50 6.13 8.38
C PHE A 78 11.19 7.04 9.56
N GLN A 79 10.29 6.61 10.44
CA GLN A 79 9.88 7.42 11.58
C GLN A 79 11.10 7.80 12.45
N GLU A 80 12.03 6.88 12.67
CA GLU A 80 13.33 7.14 13.31
C GLU A 80 14.11 8.30 12.65
N CYS A 81 14.14 8.32 11.32
CA CYS A 81 14.82 9.37 10.57
C CYS A 81 14.04 10.70 10.66
N ARG A 82 12.69 10.67 10.60
CA ARG A 82 11.85 11.86 10.85
C ARG A 82 12.07 12.44 12.24
N ASP A 83 12.22 11.57 13.23
CA ASP A 83 12.36 11.95 14.63
C ASP A 83 13.78 12.38 15.00
N SER A 84 14.75 12.12 14.10
CA SER A 84 16.13 12.54 14.27
C SER A 84 16.25 14.05 14.44
N PRO A 85 17.18 14.53 15.30
CA PRO A 85 17.38 15.97 15.52
C PRO A 85 17.68 16.75 14.24
N ALA A 86 18.44 16.14 13.33
CA ALA A 86 18.77 16.75 12.04
C ALA A 86 17.53 16.90 11.15
N MET A 87 16.71 15.86 11.02
CA MET A 87 15.52 15.91 10.17
C MET A 87 14.44 16.82 10.77
N LYS A 88 14.29 16.88 12.09
CA LYS A 88 13.39 17.86 12.74
C LYS A 88 13.74 19.29 12.39
N ARG A 89 15.04 19.64 12.32
CA ARG A 89 15.48 20.98 11.89
C ARG A 89 15.11 21.25 10.42
N VAL A 90 15.35 20.28 9.55
CA VAL A 90 14.96 20.38 8.13
C VAL A 90 13.45 20.53 7.98
N LEU A 91 12.66 19.70 8.67
CA LEU A 91 11.20 19.74 8.60
C LEU A 91 10.61 21.01 9.23
N MET A 92 11.26 21.62 10.23
CA MET A 92 10.87 22.93 10.76
C MET A 92 10.98 24.03 9.71
N VAL A 93 12.05 24.05 8.90
CA VAL A 93 12.21 25.03 7.80
C VAL A 93 11.07 24.93 6.79
N TRP A 94 10.58 23.71 6.54
CA TRP A 94 9.50 23.44 5.60
C TRP A 94 8.09 23.40 6.24
N GLY A 95 7.94 23.83 7.51
CA GLY A 95 6.64 23.91 8.20
C GLY A 95 5.95 22.55 8.44
N ARG A 96 6.70 21.44 8.50
CA ARG A 96 6.16 20.08 8.66
C ARG A 96 6.24 19.53 10.09
N VAL A 97 6.81 20.28 11.04
CA VAL A 97 6.84 19.94 12.46
C VAL A 97 5.81 20.83 13.16
N GLY A 98 4.55 20.41 13.25
CA GLY A 98 3.51 21.23 13.89
C GLY A 98 2.05 20.81 13.71
N ALA A 99 1.75 19.62 13.19
CA ALA A 99 0.40 19.06 13.11
C ALA A 99 0.37 17.64 13.68
#